data_AF-A0AAI9X3C4-F1
#
_entry.id   AF-A0AAI9X3C4-F1
#
_cell.length_a   1.000
_cell.length_b   1.000
_cell.length_c   1.000
_cell.angle_alpha   90.00
_cell.angle_beta   90.00
_cell.angle_gamma   90.00
#
_symmetry.space_group_name_H-M   'P 1'
#
loop_
_entity.id
_entity.type
_entity.pdbx_description
1 polymer ?
#
loop_
_entity_poly.entity_id
_entity_poly.type
_entity_poly.pdbx_seq_one_letter_code
_entity_poly.pdbx_strand_id
1 'polypeptide(L)'
;MDVMAILGLKVQSTNMTPDLEQQNQNTNRLLLREPERRESLVNPQSMINNLGPQCNTMPPQHDDKHDDTPKESQEQNAQLRHEMMKQAQIILDVKKKHKEAVGQFKQYTVNITYELEEQKKKVFDLEFQKEKLVSDLEQQTKRISDLECQNRMLVHSIEKQTRIASTLEKRDAKMKEVFGNISSTMFSELAYQEELINEMTPGEGEFFQPSHNTLMDLVEIIEQWTADDKNSEMMFNLEDEPQFEQLYTELLSRFSEQSCQLKMQAMKLGRQKGMIDEQRGIIFELEAQKRKLAGDLEEQDRKVASLLECLEGNGVEFTFL
;
A
#
# COMPACT_ATOMS: atom_id res chain seq x y z
N MET A 1 -8.37 12.40 -6.86
CA MET A 1 -7.30 12.79 -5.94
C MET A 1 -6.26 11.68 -5.99
N ASP A 2 -5.05 11.99 -6.44
CA ASP A 2 -4.07 11.03 -6.95
C ASP A 2 -3.35 10.30 -5.78
N VAL A 3 -3.38 8.97 -5.78
CA VAL A 3 -2.90 8.10 -4.69
C VAL A 3 -1.36 8.18 -4.54
N MET A 4 -0.67 8.75 -5.52
CA MET A 4 0.78 8.97 -5.50
C MET A 4 1.22 10.17 -4.64
N ALA A 5 0.31 11.01 -4.14
CA ALA A 5 0.67 12.25 -3.43
C ALA A 5 0.86 12.10 -1.92
N ILE A 6 0.44 10.98 -1.30
CA ILE A 6 0.43 10.84 0.18
C ILE A 6 1.71 10.19 0.71
N LEU A 7 2.48 9.50 -0.13
CA LEU A 7 3.76 8.91 0.26
C LEU A 7 4.86 9.70 -0.44
N GLY A 8 5.48 10.64 0.29
CA GLY A 8 6.62 11.46 -0.16
C GLY A 8 7.87 10.64 -0.51
N LEU A 9 7.78 9.78 -1.53
CA LEU A 9 8.86 9.00 -2.11
C LEU A 9 9.25 9.66 -3.43
N LYS A 10 10.14 10.65 -3.30
CA LYS A 10 10.89 11.19 -4.42
C LYS A 10 11.91 10.14 -4.85
N VAL A 11 11.52 9.26 -5.77
CA VAL A 11 12.43 8.32 -6.43
C VAL A 11 13.36 9.12 -7.34
N GLN A 12 14.55 9.46 -6.83
CA GLN A 12 15.70 9.75 -7.67
C GLN A 12 16.34 8.41 -8.02
N SER A 13 16.01 7.89 -9.21
CA SER A 13 16.80 6.84 -9.84
C SER A 13 18.09 7.45 -10.38
N THR A 14 19.14 7.43 -9.57
CA THR A 14 20.51 7.52 -10.07
C THR A 14 21.16 6.17 -9.84
N ASN A 15 21.19 5.38 -10.91
CA ASN A 15 22.07 4.22 -11.07
C ASN A 15 23.51 4.67 -10.80
N MET A 16 24.04 4.35 -9.63
CA MET A 16 25.48 4.19 -9.43
C MET A 16 25.68 3.19 -8.30
N THR A 17 25.75 1.92 -8.69
CA THR A 17 26.40 0.88 -7.91
C THR A 17 27.88 1.28 -7.77
N PRO A 18 28.42 1.56 -6.58
CA PRO A 18 29.86 1.59 -6.40
C PRO A 18 30.28 0.12 -6.36
N ASP A 19 31.00 -0.27 -7.40
CA ASP A 19 31.71 -1.53 -7.53
C ASP A 19 32.62 -1.75 -6.30
N LEU A 20 32.12 -2.53 -5.33
CA LEU A 20 32.83 -2.88 -4.10
C LEU A 20 34.07 -3.75 -4.39
N GLU A 21 34.18 -4.31 -5.60
CA GLU A 21 35.33 -5.08 -6.07
C GLU A 21 36.49 -4.16 -6.51
N GLN A 22 36.24 -2.90 -6.84
CA GLN A 22 37.29 -1.98 -7.31
C GLN A 22 38.05 -1.28 -6.17
N GLN A 23 37.48 -1.22 -4.96
CA GLN A 23 38.14 -0.63 -3.79
C GLN A 23 39.13 -1.59 -3.10
N ASN A 24 38.97 -2.91 -3.29
CA ASN A 24 39.85 -3.92 -2.70
C ASN A 24 41.14 -4.18 -3.52
N GLN A 25 41.26 -3.57 -4.71
CA GLN A 25 42.47 -3.68 -5.54
C GLN A 25 43.55 -2.64 -5.19
N ASN A 26 43.24 -1.61 -4.40
CA ASN A 26 44.20 -0.56 -4.06
C ASN A 26 44.93 -0.77 -2.72
N THR A 27 44.54 -1.76 -1.92
CA THR A 27 45.19 -2.08 -0.64
C THR A 27 46.34 -3.07 -0.77
N ASN A 28 46.51 -3.74 -1.92
CA ASN A 28 47.60 -4.70 -2.16
C ASN A 28 48.83 -4.10 -2.88
N ARG A 29 48.92 -2.77 -3.01
CA ARG A 29 50.02 -2.11 -3.76
C ARG A 29 51.16 -1.57 -2.89
N LEU A 30 51.28 -2.01 -1.65
CA LEU A 30 52.53 -1.90 -0.89
C LEU A 30 53.39 -3.14 -1.16
N LEU A 31 53.78 -3.31 -2.42
CA LEU A 31 54.94 -4.13 -2.76
C LEU A 31 56.15 -3.42 -2.14
N LEU A 32 56.58 -3.92 -0.99
CA LEU A 32 57.94 -3.76 -0.49
C LEU A 32 58.87 -4.06 -1.66
N ARG A 33 59.41 -3.00 -2.28
CA ARG A 33 60.51 -3.10 -3.22
C ARG A 33 61.67 -3.71 -2.46
N GLU A 34 61.87 -5.02 -2.64
CA GLU A 34 63.04 -5.70 -2.09
C GLU A 34 64.28 -4.92 -2.51
N PRO A 35 65.22 -4.67 -1.58
CA PRO A 35 66.49 -4.07 -1.96
C PRO A 35 67.17 -5.04 -2.93
N GLU A 36 67.44 -4.58 -4.16
CA GLU A 36 68.26 -5.28 -5.14
C GLU A 36 69.55 -5.75 -4.44
N ARG A 37 69.59 -7.04 -4.08
CA ARG A 37 70.83 -7.71 -3.72
C ARG A 37 71.64 -7.79 -5.00
N ARG A 38 72.52 -6.80 -5.22
CA ARG A 38 73.66 -7.01 -6.09
C ARG A 38 74.48 -8.11 -5.46
N GLU A 39 74.31 -9.33 -5.96
CA GLU A 39 75.21 -10.44 -5.70
C GLU A 39 76.61 -9.99 -6.14
N SER A 40 77.40 -9.58 -5.17
CA SER A 40 78.83 -9.42 -5.33
C SER A 40 79.38 -10.82 -5.62
N LEU A 41 79.61 -11.10 -6.90
CA LEU A 41 80.35 -12.26 -7.44
C LEU A 41 81.84 -12.21 -7.04
N VAL A 42 82.16 -11.80 -5.82
CA VAL A 42 83.49 -11.94 -5.25
C VAL A 42 83.55 -13.31 -4.59
N ASN A 43 83.88 -14.29 -5.42
CA ASN A 43 84.29 -15.63 -5.03
C ASN A 43 85.49 -15.53 -4.03
N PRO A 44 85.34 -15.88 -2.74
CA PRO A 44 86.42 -15.77 -1.77
C PRO A 44 87.50 -16.87 -1.90
N GLN A 45 87.38 -17.78 -2.87
CA GLN A 45 88.21 -19.00 -2.94
C GLN A 45 89.31 -19.01 -4.03
N SER A 46 89.67 -17.89 -4.65
CA SER A 46 90.65 -17.89 -5.77
C SER A 46 92.09 -17.45 -5.44
N MET A 47 92.46 -17.26 -4.17
CA MET A 47 93.83 -16.82 -3.80
C MET A 47 94.57 -17.77 -2.85
N ILE A 48 94.35 -19.08 -3.01
CA ILE A 48 95.26 -20.11 -2.50
C ILE A 48 95.63 -20.94 -3.71
N ASN A 49 96.79 -20.65 -4.32
CA ASN A 49 97.65 -21.56 -5.10
C ASN A 49 98.52 -20.72 -6.04
N ASN A 50 99.74 -20.43 -5.59
CA ASN A 50 100.97 -20.49 -6.38
C ASN A 50 102.07 -19.87 -5.52
N LEU A 51 102.94 -20.73 -4.98
CA LEU A 51 104.36 -20.51 -4.69
C LEU A 51 104.85 -21.71 -3.85
N GLY A 52 104.94 -22.87 -4.50
CA GLY A 52 105.90 -23.89 -4.10
C GLY A 52 107.15 -23.70 -4.94
N PRO A 53 108.35 -23.53 -4.35
CA PRO A 53 109.59 -23.69 -5.12
C PRO A 53 109.92 -25.18 -5.20
N GLN A 54 109.84 -25.72 -6.41
CA GLN A 54 110.38 -27.02 -6.77
C GLN A 54 111.91 -26.88 -6.87
N CYS A 55 112.63 -27.19 -5.79
CA CYS A 55 114.10 -27.16 -5.76
C CYS A 55 114.66 -28.52 -6.17
N ASN A 56 115.10 -28.66 -7.42
CA ASN A 56 116.07 -29.67 -7.84
C ASN A 56 117.00 -29.07 -8.89
N THR A 57 118.06 -28.38 -8.46
CA THR A 57 119.36 -28.37 -9.15
C THR A 57 120.44 -27.78 -8.24
N MET A 58 121.51 -28.54 -8.01
CA MET A 58 122.83 -28.11 -7.55
C MET A 58 123.86 -28.65 -8.56
N PRO A 59 125.10 -28.12 -8.67
CA PRO A 59 125.63 -26.76 -8.43
C PRO A 59 126.50 -26.29 -9.64
N PRO A 60 127.27 -25.18 -9.57
CA PRO A 60 128.65 -25.32 -9.10
C PRO A 60 129.18 -24.17 -8.22
N GLN A 61 130.23 -24.51 -7.48
CA GLN A 61 131.11 -23.65 -6.69
C GLN A 61 131.58 -22.40 -7.45
N HIS A 62 131.54 -21.25 -6.79
CA HIS A 62 132.62 -20.28 -6.85
C HIS A 62 132.77 -19.60 -5.48
N ASP A 63 133.97 -19.76 -4.94
CA ASP A 63 134.48 -19.08 -3.76
C ASP A 63 134.62 -17.57 -4.00
N ASP A 64 134.36 -16.82 -2.92
CA ASP A 64 135.05 -15.60 -2.50
C ASP A 64 134.87 -14.32 -3.35
N LYS A 65 134.07 -13.38 -2.83
CA LYS A 65 134.49 -12.00 -2.47
C LYS A 65 133.33 -11.06 -2.09
N HIS A 66 133.47 -10.45 -0.92
CA HIS A 66 133.00 -9.13 -0.44
C HIS A 66 131.52 -8.74 -0.71
N ASP A 67 130.61 -8.84 0.27
CA ASP A 67 130.41 -7.97 1.46
C ASP A 67 129.64 -6.66 1.16
N ASP A 68 128.42 -6.77 0.60
CA ASP A 68 127.40 -5.70 0.58
C ASP A 68 125.95 -6.21 0.89
N THR A 69 125.78 -7.51 1.21
CA THR A 69 124.48 -8.18 1.44
C THR A 69 123.72 -7.85 2.76
N PRO A 70 124.31 -7.29 3.84
CA PRO A 70 123.57 -7.03 5.08
C PRO A 70 122.49 -5.93 4.96
N LYS A 71 122.73 -4.90 4.14
CA LYS A 71 121.86 -3.71 4.06
C LYS A 71 120.50 -3.99 3.42
N GLU A 72 120.46 -4.82 2.38
CA GLU A 72 119.23 -5.13 1.64
C GLU A 72 118.26 -5.98 2.49
N SER A 73 118.77 -6.94 3.26
CA SER A 73 117.95 -7.74 4.18
C SER A 73 117.37 -6.92 5.34
N GLN A 74 118.12 -5.91 5.83
CA GLN A 74 117.67 -5.00 6.87
C GLN A 74 116.58 -4.06 6.37
N GLU A 75 116.68 -3.57 5.13
CA GLU A 75 115.66 -2.74 4.50
C GLU A 75 114.37 -3.52 4.22
N GLN A 76 114.47 -4.76 3.72
CA GLN A 76 113.30 -5.64 3.54
C GLN A 76 112.58 -5.94 4.87
N ASN A 77 113.32 -6.15 5.96
CA ASN A 77 112.74 -6.35 7.29
C ASN A 77 112.04 -5.08 7.81
N ALA A 78 112.64 -3.91 7.60
CA ALA A 78 112.03 -2.63 7.95
C ALA A 78 110.73 -2.38 7.18
N GLN A 79 110.70 -2.68 5.87
CA GLN A 79 109.50 -2.60 5.05
C GLN A 79 108.41 -3.57 5.51
N LEU A 80 108.78 -4.82 5.81
CA LEU A 80 107.84 -5.81 6.35
C LEU A 80 107.22 -5.34 7.67
N ARG A 81 108.03 -4.81 8.60
CA ARG A 81 107.53 -4.27 9.88
C ARG A 81 106.55 -3.12 9.66
N HIS A 82 106.83 -2.23 8.71
CA HIS A 82 105.93 -1.14 8.34
C HIS A 82 104.60 -1.65 7.81
N GLU A 83 104.62 -2.64 6.90
CA GLU A 83 103.39 -3.23 6.38
C GLU A 83 102.60 -4.02 7.42
N MET A 84 103.26 -4.74 8.32
CA MET A 84 102.61 -5.38 9.47
C MET A 84 101.93 -4.34 10.37
N MET A 85 102.56 -3.18 10.59
CA MET A 85 101.98 -2.10 11.38
C MET A 85 100.76 -1.49 10.69
N LYS A 86 100.79 -1.28 9.37
CA LYS A 86 99.62 -0.83 8.59
C LYS A 86 98.47 -1.83 8.65
N GLN A 87 98.76 -3.12 8.47
CA GLN A 87 97.74 -4.18 8.56
C GLN A 87 97.10 -4.22 9.96
N ALA A 88 97.91 -4.11 11.02
CA ALA A 88 97.41 -4.05 12.39
C ALA A 88 96.46 -2.85 12.59
N GLN A 89 96.78 -1.68 12.03
CA GLN A 89 95.91 -0.51 12.09
C GLN A 89 94.59 -0.72 11.34
N ILE A 90 94.64 -1.31 10.14
CA ILE A 90 93.42 -1.65 9.37
C ILE A 90 92.53 -2.60 10.17
N ILE A 91 93.10 -3.64 10.79
CA ILE A 91 92.35 -4.59 11.63
C ILE A 91 91.67 -3.87 12.80
N LEU A 92 92.39 -2.94 13.47
CA LEU A 92 91.84 -2.14 14.56
C LEU A 92 90.67 -1.27 14.09
N ASP A 93 90.81 -0.59 12.95
CA ASP A 93 89.77 0.28 12.39
C ASP A 93 88.54 -0.53 11.95
N VAL A 94 88.74 -1.68 11.31
CA VAL A 94 87.64 -2.59 10.93
C VAL A 94 86.92 -3.10 12.17
N LYS A 95 87.65 -3.50 13.23
CA LYS A 95 87.05 -3.96 14.49
C LYS A 95 86.21 -2.85 15.15
N LYS A 96 86.69 -1.60 15.12
CA LYS A 96 85.95 -0.44 15.63
C LYS A 96 84.66 -0.21 14.85
N LYS A 97 84.75 -0.13 13.51
CA LYS A 97 83.58 0.07 12.63
C LYS A 97 82.56 -1.07 12.77
N HIS A 98 83.02 -2.32 12.88
CA HIS A 98 82.13 -3.46 13.09
C HIS A 98 81.38 -3.35 14.42
N LYS A 99 82.06 -2.97 15.51
CA LYS A 99 81.41 -2.77 16.82
C LYS A 99 80.34 -1.68 16.76
N GLU A 100 80.62 -0.57 16.07
CA GLU A 100 79.66 0.52 15.87
C GLU A 100 78.45 0.06 15.06
N ALA A 101 78.66 -0.63 13.94
CA ALA A 101 77.59 -1.17 13.11
C ALA A 101 76.71 -2.18 13.86
N VAL A 102 77.31 -3.12 14.60
CA VAL A 102 76.57 -4.08 15.44
C VAL A 102 75.74 -3.36 16.50
N GLY A 103 76.28 -2.30 17.11
CA GLY A 103 75.55 -1.45 18.06
C GLY A 103 74.31 -0.81 17.43
N GLN A 104 74.47 -0.22 16.24
CA GLN A 104 73.37 0.39 15.49
C GLN A 104 72.30 -0.64 15.10
N PHE A 105 72.70 -1.79 14.57
CA PHE A 105 71.75 -2.87 14.24
C PHE A 105 71.00 -3.35 15.47
N LYS A 106 71.68 -3.52 16.61
CA LYS A 106 71.02 -3.90 17.86
C LYS A 106 69.95 -2.89 18.28
N GLN A 107 70.26 -1.60 18.19
CA GLN A 107 69.30 -0.54 18.52
C GLN A 107 68.13 -0.53 17.53
N TYR A 108 68.40 -0.66 16.23
CA TYR A 108 67.38 -0.71 15.18
C TYR A 108 66.42 -1.88 15.40
N THR A 109 66.94 -3.07 15.72
CA THR A 109 66.11 -4.24 16.05
C THR A 109 65.18 -3.96 17.24
N VAL A 110 65.70 -3.38 18.33
CA VAL A 110 64.88 -3.06 19.51
C VAL A 110 63.77 -2.07 19.17
N ASN A 111 64.07 -1.04 18.39
CA ASN A 111 63.08 -0.04 17.99
C ASN A 111 61.96 -0.65 17.13
N ILE A 112 62.32 -1.48 16.13
CA ILE A 112 61.31 -2.16 15.30
C ILE A 112 60.45 -3.08 16.15
N THR A 113 61.05 -3.85 17.07
CA THR A 113 60.28 -4.76 17.94
C THR A 113 59.27 -3.98 18.79
N TYR A 114 59.66 -2.83 19.33
CA TYR A 114 58.76 -1.97 20.09
C TYR A 114 57.62 -1.44 19.22
N GLU A 115 57.92 -0.92 18.02
CA GLU A 115 56.89 -0.42 17.09
C GLU A 115 55.92 -1.51 16.66
N LEU A 116 56.40 -2.74 16.46
CA LEU A 116 55.57 -3.89 16.08
C LEU A 116 54.60 -4.29 17.20
N GLU A 117 55.04 -4.28 18.46
CA GLU A 117 54.15 -4.52 19.60
C GLU A 117 53.10 -3.41 19.76
N GLU A 118 53.46 -2.14 19.51
CA GLU A 118 52.48 -1.04 19.52
C GLU A 118 51.47 -1.16 18.38
N GLN A 119 51.91 -1.56 17.17
CA GLN A 119 50.99 -1.84 16.06
C GLN A 119 50.05 -3.00 16.38
N LYS A 120 50.55 -4.07 17.01
CA LYS A 120 49.75 -5.22 17.43
C LYS A 120 48.63 -4.83 18.39
N LYS A 121 48.91 -3.95 19.37
CA LYS A 121 47.88 -3.42 20.27
C LYS A 121 46.79 -2.66 19.51
N LYS A 122 47.17 -1.78 18.58
CA LYS A 122 46.22 -1.02 17.76
C LYS A 122 45.34 -1.92 16.91
N VAL A 123 45.90 -2.99 16.32
CA VAL A 123 45.13 -3.97 15.55
C VAL A 123 44.11 -4.66 16.44
N PHE A 124 44.51 -5.08 17.64
CA PHE A 124 43.61 -5.71 18.60
C PHE A 124 42.45 -4.77 19.01
N ASP A 125 42.75 -3.51 19.30
CA ASP A 125 41.72 -2.52 19.66
C ASP A 125 40.73 -2.27 18.51
N LEU A 126 41.22 -2.21 17.27
CA LEU A 126 40.38 -2.06 16.08
C LEU A 126 39.51 -3.30 15.83
N GLU A 127 40.05 -4.49 16.04
CA GLU A 127 39.31 -5.75 15.91
C GLU A 127 38.17 -5.83 16.93
N PHE A 128 38.43 -5.44 18.18
CA PHE A 128 37.41 -5.35 19.21
C PHE A 128 36.31 -4.33 18.86
N GLN A 129 36.69 -3.15 18.38
CA GLN A 129 35.71 -2.13 17.95
C GLN A 129 34.86 -2.62 16.77
N LYS A 130 35.47 -3.33 15.82
CA LYS A 130 34.78 -3.93 14.68
C LYS A 130 33.75 -4.96 15.15
N GLU A 131 34.11 -5.84 16.07
CA GLU A 131 33.20 -6.85 16.60
C GLU A 131 31.98 -6.21 17.30
N LYS A 132 32.22 -5.18 18.12
CA LYS A 132 31.14 -4.43 18.76
C LYS A 132 30.19 -3.80 17.72
N LEU A 133 30.74 -3.17 16.69
CA LEU A 133 29.94 -2.57 15.62
C LEU A 133 29.10 -3.61 14.86
N VAL A 134 29.66 -4.79 14.59
CA VAL A 134 28.95 -5.90 13.95
C VAL A 134 27.78 -6.37 14.81
N SER A 135 27.99 -6.52 16.12
CA SER A 135 26.93 -6.89 17.07
C SER A 135 25.78 -5.87 17.09
N ASP A 136 26.12 -4.57 17.14
CA ASP A 136 25.14 -3.48 17.10
C ASP A 136 24.32 -3.51 15.79
N LEU A 137 24.98 -3.77 14.64
CA LEU A 137 24.30 -3.89 13.34
C LEU A 137 23.37 -5.11 13.27
N GLU A 138 23.77 -6.24 13.85
CA GLU A 138 22.92 -7.44 13.93
C GLU A 138 21.67 -7.17 14.77
N GLN A 139 21.81 -6.47 15.90
CA GLN A 139 20.68 -6.06 16.73
C GLN A 139 19.74 -5.08 16.01
N GLN A 140 20.28 -4.11 15.27
CA GLN A 140 19.48 -3.21 14.45
C GLN A 140 18.70 -3.96 13.35
N THR A 141 19.33 -4.94 12.70
CA THR A 141 18.71 -5.78 11.67
C THR A 141 17.50 -6.54 12.23
N LYS A 142 17.63 -7.12 13.43
CA LYS A 142 16.53 -7.79 14.14
C LYS A 142 15.38 -6.82 14.42
N ARG A 143 15.69 -5.63 14.94
CA ARG A 143 14.67 -4.59 15.23
C ARG A 143 13.94 -4.11 13.97
N ILE A 144 14.64 -3.97 12.85
CA ILE A 144 14.03 -3.61 11.56
C ILE A 144 13.05 -4.71 11.14
N SER A 145 13.45 -5.97 11.25
CA SER A 145 12.61 -7.12 10.87
C SER A 145 11.33 -7.21 11.72
N ASP A 146 11.43 -6.92 13.02
CA ASP A 146 10.28 -6.87 13.92
C ASP A 146 9.31 -5.73 13.54
N LEU A 147 9.85 -4.53 13.24
CA LEU A 147 9.04 -3.39 12.81
C LEU A 147 8.35 -3.64 11.47
N GLU A 148 9.02 -4.28 10.51
CA GLU A 148 8.40 -4.68 9.24
C GLU A 148 7.25 -5.66 9.43
N CYS A 149 7.40 -6.61 10.37
CA CYS A 149 6.34 -7.53 10.72
C CYS A 149 5.11 -6.80 11.30
N GLN A 150 5.33 -5.87 12.22
CA GLN A 150 4.26 -5.04 12.79
C GLN A 150 3.57 -4.18 11.73
N ASN A 151 4.34 -3.57 10.82
CA ASN A 151 3.79 -2.77 9.72
C ASN A 151 2.91 -3.61 8.80
N ARG A 152 3.31 -4.85 8.46
CA ARG A 152 2.46 -5.76 7.65
C ARG A 152 1.13 -6.06 8.33
N MET A 153 1.15 -6.31 9.64
CA MET A 153 -0.08 -6.57 10.41
C MET A 153 -0.99 -5.34 10.45
N LEU A 154 -0.42 -4.14 10.62
CA LEU A 154 -1.18 -2.89 10.64
C LEU A 154 -1.82 -2.61 9.27
N VAL A 155 -1.07 -2.76 8.17
CA VAL A 155 -1.59 -2.61 6.81
C VAL A 155 -2.75 -3.56 6.56
N HIS A 156 -2.61 -4.83 6.93
CA HIS A 156 -3.69 -5.80 6.79
C HIS A 156 -4.95 -5.42 7.58
N SER A 157 -4.79 -4.90 8.80
CA SER A 157 -5.90 -4.40 9.61
C SER A 157 -6.61 -3.22 8.94
N ILE A 158 -5.85 -2.26 8.42
CA ILE A 158 -6.39 -1.09 7.70
C ILE A 158 -7.15 -1.56 6.45
N GLU A 159 -6.59 -2.46 5.64
CA GLU A 159 -7.26 -3.00 4.46
C GLU A 159 -8.61 -3.66 4.83
N LYS A 160 -8.64 -4.41 5.92
CA LYS A 160 -9.89 -5.02 6.43
C LYS A 160 -10.89 -3.93 6.83
N GLN A 161 -10.46 -2.90 7.56
CA GLN A 161 -11.33 -1.78 7.93
C GLN A 161 -11.85 -1.02 6.70
N THR A 162 -11.02 -0.76 5.70
CA THR A 162 -11.44 -0.12 4.43
C THR A 162 -12.48 -0.95 3.69
N ARG A 163 -12.33 -2.28 3.67
CA ARG A 163 -13.35 -3.17 3.08
C ARG A 163 -14.67 -3.08 3.82
N ILE A 164 -14.65 -3.07 5.16
CA ILE A 164 -15.85 -2.91 6.00
C ILE A 164 -16.49 -1.54 5.75
N ALA A 165 -15.72 -0.45 5.73
CA ALA A 165 -16.23 0.88 5.43
C ALA A 165 -16.93 0.95 4.06
N SER A 166 -16.33 0.35 3.03
CA SER A 166 -16.94 0.30 1.69
C SER A 166 -18.23 -0.53 1.65
N THR A 167 -18.34 -1.62 2.42
CA THR A 167 -19.60 -2.37 2.51
C THR A 167 -20.67 -1.62 3.29
N LEU A 168 -20.30 -0.88 4.35
CA LEU A 168 -21.21 0.01 5.07
C LEU A 168 -21.74 1.12 4.16
N GLU A 169 -20.86 1.81 3.42
CA GLU A 169 -21.22 2.88 2.49
C GLU A 169 -22.20 2.40 1.40
N LYS A 170 -21.97 1.20 0.84
CA LYS A 170 -22.91 0.59 -0.12
C LYS A 170 -24.28 0.29 0.50
N ARG A 171 -24.31 -0.11 1.77
CA ARG A 171 -25.58 -0.35 2.48
C ARG A 171 -26.31 0.96 2.73
N ASP A 172 -25.61 1.99 3.17
CA ASP A 172 -26.17 3.32 3.40
C ASP A 172 -26.78 3.91 2.11
N ALA A 173 -26.04 3.84 0.99
CA ALA A 173 -26.55 4.28 -0.31
C ALA A 173 -27.84 3.55 -0.72
N LYS A 174 -27.88 2.22 -0.53
CA LYS A 174 -29.08 1.42 -0.81
C LYS A 174 -30.24 1.76 0.13
N MET A 175 -29.95 2.06 1.39
CA MET A 175 -30.96 2.44 2.38
C MET A 175 -31.56 3.82 2.04
N LYS A 176 -30.71 4.80 1.69
CA LYS A 176 -31.15 6.11 1.19
C LYS A 176 -32.04 5.98 -0.06
N GLU A 177 -31.69 5.10 -1.00
CA GLU A 177 -32.52 4.81 -2.18
C GLU A 177 -33.90 4.25 -1.79
N VAL A 178 -33.94 3.26 -0.90
CA VAL A 178 -35.20 2.66 -0.41
C VAL A 178 -36.07 3.70 0.28
N PHE A 179 -35.50 4.51 1.18
CA PHE A 179 -36.24 5.58 1.84
C PHE A 179 -36.73 6.65 0.87
N GLY A 180 -35.90 7.06 -0.09
CA GLY A 180 -36.31 8.00 -1.14
C GLY A 180 -37.51 7.48 -1.95
N ASN A 181 -37.52 6.19 -2.30
CA ASN A 181 -38.65 5.56 -3.00
C ASN A 181 -39.93 5.52 -2.14
N ILE A 182 -39.79 5.21 -0.84
CA ILE A 182 -40.92 5.20 0.10
C ILE A 182 -41.49 6.61 0.25
N SER A 183 -40.64 7.62 0.51
CA SER A 183 -41.06 9.02 0.63
C SER A 183 -41.75 9.50 -0.64
N SER A 184 -41.18 9.23 -1.82
CA SER A 184 -41.81 9.61 -3.09
C SER A 184 -43.22 9.03 -3.27
N THR A 185 -43.43 7.80 -2.78
CA THR A 185 -44.75 7.16 -2.80
C THR A 185 -45.69 7.83 -1.80
N MET A 186 -45.23 8.10 -0.58
CA MET A 186 -46.02 8.78 0.45
C MET A 186 -46.39 10.22 0.05
N PHE A 187 -45.48 10.98 -0.56
CA PHE A 187 -45.76 12.32 -1.09
C PHE A 187 -46.84 12.30 -2.18
N SER A 188 -46.79 11.31 -3.07
CA SER A 188 -47.80 11.17 -4.13
C SER A 188 -49.18 10.86 -3.54
N GLU A 189 -49.24 10.01 -2.51
CA GLU A 189 -50.47 9.69 -1.79
C GLU A 189 -50.99 10.89 -0.99
N LEU A 190 -50.11 11.65 -0.32
CA LEU A 190 -50.47 12.89 0.37
C LEU A 190 -51.06 13.92 -0.59
N ALA A 191 -50.42 14.16 -1.73
CA ALA A 191 -50.92 15.09 -2.75
C ALA A 191 -52.30 14.66 -3.25
N TYR A 192 -52.52 13.35 -3.47
CA TYR A 192 -53.82 12.81 -3.85
C TYR A 192 -54.88 13.00 -2.75
N GLN A 193 -54.53 12.75 -1.49
CA GLN A 193 -55.44 12.97 -0.36
C GLN A 193 -55.78 14.45 -0.16
N GLU A 194 -54.82 15.37 -0.31
CA GLU A 194 -55.07 16.81 -0.27
C GLU A 194 -56.04 17.24 -1.38
N GLU A 195 -55.85 16.76 -2.61
CA GLU A 195 -56.75 17.04 -3.74
C GLU A 195 -58.18 16.56 -3.45
N LEU A 196 -58.34 15.32 -2.98
CA LEU A 196 -59.62 14.76 -2.57
C LEU A 196 -60.30 15.53 -1.44
N ILE A 197 -59.55 15.90 -0.39
CA ILE A 197 -60.08 16.69 0.74
C ILE A 197 -60.57 18.06 0.25
N ASN A 198 -59.84 18.69 -0.68
CA ASN A 198 -60.19 19.98 -1.25
C ASN A 198 -61.44 19.94 -2.16
N GLU A 199 -61.73 18.81 -2.81
CA GLU A 199 -62.93 18.63 -3.65
C GLU A 199 -64.21 18.31 -2.86
N MET A 200 -64.09 17.78 -1.64
CA MET A 200 -65.25 17.34 -0.84
C MET A 200 -66.00 18.48 -0.13
N THR A 201 -67.29 18.27 0.11
CA THR A 201 -68.10 19.20 0.91
C THR A 201 -67.61 19.27 2.37
N PRO A 202 -67.67 20.45 3.02
CA PRO A 202 -67.19 20.62 4.40
C PRO A 202 -67.90 19.64 5.35
N GLY A 203 -67.14 18.70 5.93
CA GLY A 203 -67.62 17.64 6.82
C GLY A 203 -67.40 16.21 6.31
N GLU A 204 -67.27 16.00 4.99
CA GLU A 204 -66.99 14.66 4.43
C GLU A 204 -65.49 14.32 4.43
N GLY A 205 -64.62 15.34 4.36
CA GLY A 205 -63.17 15.19 4.41
C GLY A 205 -62.61 14.76 5.78
N GLU A 206 -63.38 14.88 6.87
CA GLU A 206 -62.95 14.48 8.23
C GLU A 206 -62.56 13.00 8.32
N PHE A 207 -63.07 12.16 7.40
CA PHE A 207 -62.73 10.75 7.33
C PHE A 207 -61.28 10.50 6.90
N PHE A 208 -60.69 11.37 6.07
CA PHE A 208 -59.33 11.23 5.54
C PHE A 208 -58.28 11.97 6.39
N GLN A 209 -58.70 12.87 7.27
CA GLN A 209 -57.80 13.66 8.13
C GLN A 209 -56.84 12.79 8.99
N PRO A 210 -57.27 11.67 9.61
CA PRO A 210 -56.38 10.84 10.42
C PRO A 210 -55.28 10.15 9.60
N SER A 211 -55.61 9.66 8.40
CA SER A 211 -54.62 9.03 7.50
C SER A 211 -53.65 10.05 6.92
N HIS A 212 -54.16 11.24 6.56
CA HIS A 212 -53.35 12.34 6.05
C HIS A 212 -52.31 12.80 7.09
N ASN A 213 -52.73 13.05 8.33
CA ASN A 213 -51.81 13.46 9.40
C ASN A 213 -50.75 12.40 9.69
N THR A 214 -51.15 11.11 9.68
CA THR A 214 -50.20 10.01 9.88
C THR A 214 -49.15 9.97 8.75
N LEU A 215 -49.57 10.17 7.49
CA LEU A 215 -48.65 10.20 6.36
C LEU A 215 -47.71 11.41 6.42
N MET A 216 -48.21 12.58 6.80
CA MET A 216 -47.41 13.79 7.04
C MET A 216 -46.32 13.55 8.09
N ASP A 217 -46.68 12.96 9.24
CA ASP A 217 -45.73 12.65 10.31
C ASP A 217 -44.64 11.68 9.83
N LEU A 218 -45.01 10.64 9.06
CA LEU A 218 -44.06 9.66 8.53
C LEU A 218 -43.11 10.28 7.50
N VAL A 219 -43.60 11.19 6.66
CA VAL A 219 -42.79 11.90 5.68
C VAL A 219 -41.77 12.81 6.36
N GLU A 220 -42.19 13.57 7.38
CA GLU A 220 -41.30 14.44 8.15
C GLU A 220 -40.17 13.65 8.83
N ILE A 221 -40.47 12.47 9.38
CA ILE A 221 -39.47 11.57 9.97
C ILE A 221 -38.45 11.10 8.93
N ILE A 222 -38.90 10.68 7.74
CA ILE A 222 -37.98 10.19 6.71
C ILE A 222 -37.13 11.33 6.13
N GLU A 223 -37.69 12.53 5.98
CA GLU A 223 -36.91 13.72 5.57
C GLU A 223 -35.81 14.05 6.59
N GLN A 224 -36.10 13.97 7.90
CA GLN A 224 -35.09 14.15 8.94
C GLN A 224 -33.99 13.09 8.88
N TRP A 225 -34.33 11.84 8.56
CA TRP A 225 -33.35 10.74 8.45
C TRP A 225 -32.50 10.81 7.18
N THR A 226 -33.00 11.43 6.12
CA THR A 226 -32.33 11.51 4.82
C THR A 226 -31.67 12.87 4.56
N ALA A 227 -31.85 13.84 5.46
CA ALA A 227 -31.20 15.14 5.38
C ALA A 227 -29.66 15.01 5.39
N ASP A 228 -29.01 15.51 4.35
CA ASP A 228 -27.56 15.53 4.14
C ASP A 228 -26.87 16.58 5.06
N ASP A 229 -27.15 16.57 6.36
CA ASP A 229 -26.43 17.43 7.30
C ASP A 229 -25.05 16.82 7.59
N LYS A 230 -24.01 17.62 7.38
CA LYS A 230 -22.60 17.26 7.61
C LYS A 230 -22.30 16.94 9.08
N ASN A 231 -23.22 17.30 9.97
CA ASN A 231 -23.18 17.04 11.41
C ASN A 231 -24.25 16.04 11.87
N SER A 232 -24.90 15.30 10.95
CA SER A 232 -25.75 14.18 11.34
C SER A 232 -24.86 13.07 11.89
N GLU A 233 -24.49 13.21 13.16
CA GLU A 233 -23.83 12.21 14.00
C GLU A 233 -24.78 11.03 14.30
N MET A 234 -25.96 10.98 13.65
CA MET A 234 -26.71 9.74 13.42
C MET A 234 -26.04 8.93 12.29
N MET A 235 -24.75 8.65 12.46
CA MET A 235 -24.25 7.36 12.01
C MET A 235 -25.17 6.33 12.67
N PHE A 236 -25.91 5.54 11.87
CA PHE A 236 -26.66 4.39 12.36
C PHE A 236 -25.78 3.63 13.36
N ASN A 237 -26.00 3.83 14.67
CA ASN A 237 -25.27 3.09 15.68
C ASN A 237 -25.66 1.63 15.44
N LEU A 238 -24.69 0.79 15.11
CA LEU A 238 -24.91 -0.64 14.88
C LEU A 238 -25.47 -1.33 16.14
N GLU A 239 -25.40 -0.68 17.31
CA GLU A 239 -26.07 -1.14 18.54
C GLU A 239 -27.60 -0.97 18.50
N ASP A 240 -28.13 -0.09 17.63
CA ASP A 240 -29.57 0.18 17.45
C ASP A 240 -30.17 -0.55 16.22
N GLU A 241 -29.39 -1.38 15.52
CA GLU A 241 -29.84 -2.24 14.41
C GLU A 241 -31.16 -3.00 14.67
N PRO A 242 -31.41 -3.60 15.87
CA PRO A 242 -32.69 -4.25 16.14
C PRO A 242 -33.86 -3.27 16.30
N GLN A 243 -33.64 -2.03 16.76
CA GLN A 243 -34.71 -1.03 16.85
C GLN A 243 -35.10 -0.51 15.47
N PHE A 244 -34.12 -0.33 14.58
CA PHE A 244 -34.36 0.07 13.20
C PHE A 244 -35.11 -1.02 12.42
N GLU A 245 -34.70 -2.29 12.56
CA GLU A 245 -35.38 -3.41 11.91
C GLU A 245 -36.83 -3.54 12.41
N GLN A 246 -37.06 -3.29 13.70
CA GLN A 246 -38.39 -3.27 14.30
C GLN A 246 -39.26 -2.11 13.79
N LEU A 247 -38.71 -0.90 13.70
CA LEU A 247 -39.41 0.27 13.14
C LEU A 247 -39.72 0.09 11.65
N TYR A 248 -38.78 -0.44 10.87
CA TYR A 248 -38.97 -0.74 9.46
C TYR A 248 -40.06 -1.79 9.24
N THR A 249 -40.06 -2.85 10.07
CA THR A 249 -41.08 -3.89 10.04
C THR A 249 -42.45 -3.33 10.42
N GLU A 250 -42.52 -2.44 11.42
CA GLU A 250 -43.78 -1.80 11.82
C GLU A 250 -44.31 -0.85 10.74
N LEU A 251 -43.43 -0.08 10.10
CA LEU A 251 -43.79 0.81 8.98
C LEU A 251 -44.35 0.01 7.80
N LEU A 252 -43.66 -1.07 7.39
CA LEU A 252 -44.14 -1.98 6.35
C LEU A 252 -45.46 -2.65 6.72
N SER A 253 -45.62 -3.05 7.98
CA SER A 253 -46.85 -3.66 8.48
C SER A 253 -48.03 -2.69 8.36
N ARG A 254 -47.88 -1.45 8.84
CA ARG A 254 -48.90 -0.41 8.75
C ARG A 254 -49.27 -0.08 7.31
N PHE A 255 -48.27 0.05 6.42
CA PHE A 255 -48.50 0.30 5.00
C PHE A 255 -49.25 -0.88 4.34
N SER A 256 -48.88 -2.12 4.68
CA SER A 256 -49.55 -3.32 4.18
C SER A 256 -51.02 -3.39 4.64
N GLU A 257 -51.28 -3.01 5.88
CA GLU A 257 -52.61 -3.03 6.48
C GLU A 257 -53.50 -1.97 5.84
N GLN A 258 -53.02 -0.74 5.71
CA GLN A 258 -53.72 0.34 5.01
C GLN A 258 -53.98 -0.01 3.55
N SER A 259 -52.98 -0.55 2.83
CA SER A 259 -53.14 -1.00 1.44
C SER A 259 -54.21 -2.08 1.31
N CYS A 260 -54.28 -3.02 2.25
CA CYS A 260 -55.29 -4.09 2.27
C CYS A 260 -56.70 -3.53 2.53
N GLN A 261 -56.84 -2.59 3.46
CA GLN A 261 -58.10 -1.89 3.73
C GLN A 261 -58.59 -1.11 2.50
N LEU A 262 -57.69 -0.37 1.84
CA LEU A 262 -57.98 0.37 0.62
C LEU A 262 -58.43 -0.56 -0.52
N LYS A 263 -57.76 -1.70 -0.69
CA LYS A 263 -58.14 -2.72 -1.69
C LYS A 263 -59.51 -3.35 -1.40
N MET A 264 -59.85 -3.58 -0.14
CA MET A 264 -61.18 -4.05 0.25
C MET A 264 -62.27 -2.99 0.00
N GLN A 265 -62.00 -1.72 0.28
CA GLN A 265 -62.93 -0.63 -0.04
C GLN A 265 -63.13 -0.48 -1.55
N ALA A 266 -62.05 -0.52 -2.33
CA ALA A 266 -62.10 -0.48 -3.79
C ALA A 266 -62.95 -1.64 -4.37
N MET A 267 -62.83 -2.85 -3.82
CA MET A 267 -63.69 -3.98 -4.20
C MET A 267 -65.16 -3.77 -3.84
N LYS A 268 -65.45 -3.17 -2.67
CA LYS A 268 -66.84 -2.83 -2.28
C LYS A 268 -67.43 -1.78 -3.23
N LEU A 269 -66.68 -0.72 -3.54
CA LEU A 269 -67.09 0.32 -4.49
C LEU A 269 -67.28 -0.24 -5.89
N GLY A 270 -66.40 -1.13 -6.35
CA GLY A 270 -66.54 -1.82 -7.64
C GLY A 270 -67.83 -2.64 -7.74
N ARG A 271 -68.22 -3.35 -6.66
CA ARG A 271 -69.50 -4.07 -6.61
C ARG A 271 -70.69 -3.12 -6.62
N GLN A 272 -70.64 -2.05 -5.84
CA GLN A 272 -71.71 -1.04 -5.82
C GLN A 272 -71.89 -0.39 -7.18
N LYS A 273 -70.79 -0.02 -7.86
CA LYS A 273 -70.82 0.50 -9.22
C LYS A 273 -71.47 -0.49 -10.19
N GLY A 274 -71.12 -1.78 -10.12
CA GLY A 274 -71.75 -2.81 -10.95
C GLY A 274 -73.27 -2.90 -10.75
N MET A 275 -73.75 -2.82 -9.50
CA MET A 275 -75.19 -2.78 -9.22
C MET A 275 -75.86 -1.53 -9.77
N ILE A 276 -75.20 -0.37 -9.68
CA ILE A 276 -75.73 0.89 -10.23
C ILE A 276 -75.81 0.82 -11.76
N ASP A 277 -74.78 0.27 -12.42
CA ASP A 277 -74.75 0.10 -13.86
C ASP A 277 -75.86 -0.87 -14.34
N GLU A 278 -76.13 -1.94 -13.59
CA GLU A 278 -77.23 -2.87 -13.84
C GLU A 278 -78.60 -2.21 -13.66
N GLN A 279 -78.81 -1.49 -12.53
CA GLN A 279 -80.04 -0.72 -12.29
C GLN A 279 -80.27 0.31 -13.40
N ARG A 280 -79.21 0.98 -13.85
CA ARG A 280 -79.26 1.94 -14.96
C ARG A 280 -79.67 1.27 -16.27
N GLY A 281 -79.19 0.06 -16.55
CA GLY A 281 -79.60 -0.74 -17.70
C GLY A 281 -81.09 -1.09 -17.67
N ILE A 282 -81.58 -1.55 -16.52
CA ILE A 282 -83.01 -1.87 -16.31
C ILE A 282 -83.88 -0.62 -16.53
N ILE A 283 -83.49 0.53 -15.99
CA ILE A 283 -84.20 1.79 -16.19
C ILE A 283 -84.29 2.13 -17.69
N PHE A 284 -83.17 2.00 -18.41
CA PHE A 284 -83.13 2.29 -19.86
C PHE A 284 -84.05 1.35 -20.66
N GLU A 285 -84.11 0.07 -20.28
CA GLU A 285 -85.00 -0.90 -20.93
C GLU A 285 -86.48 -0.62 -20.63
N LEU A 286 -86.81 -0.29 -19.38
CA LEU A 286 -88.17 0.15 -19.00
C LEU A 286 -88.60 1.42 -19.76
N GLU A 287 -87.69 2.38 -19.93
CA GLU A 287 -87.95 3.60 -20.73
C GLU A 287 -88.18 3.27 -22.21
N ALA A 288 -87.47 2.28 -22.77
CA ALA A 288 -87.70 1.81 -24.13
C ALA A 288 -89.07 1.12 -24.28
N GLN A 289 -89.44 0.26 -23.33
CA GLN A 289 -90.76 -0.38 -23.30
C GLN A 289 -91.89 0.64 -23.18
N LYS A 290 -91.73 1.65 -22.31
CA LYS A 290 -92.68 2.76 -22.16
C LYS A 290 -92.88 3.52 -23.48
N ARG A 291 -91.79 3.84 -24.20
CA ARG A 291 -91.86 4.50 -25.51
C ARG A 291 -92.58 3.65 -26.55
N LYS A 292 -92.33 2.34 -26.57
CA LYS A 292 -93.03 1.40 -27.47
C LYS A 292 -94.52 1.35 -27.18
N LEU A 293 -94.91 1.17 -25.92
CA LEU A 293 -96.32 1.12 -25.52
C LEU A 293 -97.05 2.42 -25.87
N ALA A 294 -96.40 3.58 -25.67
CA ALA A 294 -96.96 4.87 -26.06
C ALA A 294 -97.21 4.96 -27.57
N GLY A 295 -96.27 4.47 -28.40
CA GLY A 295 -96.45 4.40 -29.85
C GLY A 295 -97.57 3.44 -30.28
N ASP A 296 -97.65 2.26 -29.66
CA ASP A 296 -98.71 1.27 -29.92
C ASP A 296 -100.10 1.85 -29.58
N LEU A 297 -100.19 2.61 -28.47
CA LEU A 297 -101.43 3.31 -28.06
C LEU A 297 -101.81 4.39 -29.08
N GLU A 298 -100.85 5.20 -29.53
CA GLU A 298 -101.08 6.23 -30.53
C GLU A 298 -101.55 5.63 -31.87
N GLU A 299 -101.02 4.46 -32.25
CA GLU A 299 -101.48 3.73 -33.43
C GLU A 299 -102.90 3.18 -33.25
N GLN A 300 -103.24 2.65 -32.07
CA GLN A 300 -104.62 2.23 -31.77
C GLN A 300 -105.60 3.42 -31.81
N ASP A 301 -105.24 4.55 -31.22
CA ASP A 301 -106.06 5.76 -31.25
C ASP A 301 -106.31 6.22 -32.70
N ARG A 302 -105.30 6.19 -33.57
CA ARG A 302 -105.47 6.46 -35.01
C ARG A 302 -106.40 5.46 -35.71
N LYS A 303 -106.29 4.16 -35.38
CA LYS A 303 -107.17 3.12 -35.95
C LYS A 303 -108.62 3.31 -35.51
N VAL A 304 -108.85 3.61 -34.23
CA VAL A 304 -110.19 3.89 -33.70
C VAL A 304 -110.76 5.15 -34.36
N ALA A 305 -109.98 6.22 -34.47
CA ALA A 305 -110.38 7.43 -35.17
C ALA A 305 -110.75 7.16 -36.64
N SER A 306 -109.95 6.35 -37.35
CA SER A 306 -110.23 5.96 -38.75
C SER A 306 -111.51 5.12 -38.89
N LEU A 307 -111.77 4.22 -37.93
CA LEU A 307 -113.00 3.43 -37.90
C LEU A 307 -114.23 4.29 -37.63
N LEU A 308 -114.12 5.26 -36.72
CA LEU A 308 -115.19 6.23 -36.46
C LEU A 308 -115.52 7.08 -37.69
N GLU A 309 -114.49 7.55 -38.42
CA GLU A 309 -114.68 8.30 -39.66
C GLU A 309 -115.36 7.46 -40.77
N CYS A 310 -115.01 6.17 -40.87
CA CYS A 310 -115.69 5.21 -41.76
C CYS A 310 -117.16 4.93 -41.37
N LEU A 311 -117.50 5.00 -40.08
CA LEU A 311 -118.87 4.82 -39.59
C LEU A 311 -119.72 6.09 -39.77
N GLU A 312 -119.13 7.27 -39.69
CA GLU A 312 -119.80 8.53 -40.05
C GLU A 312 -120.01 8.67 -41.58
N GLY A 313 -119.10 8.14 -42.40
CA GLY A 313 -119.23 8.13 -43.86
C GLY A 313 -120.25 7.12 -44.40
N ASN A 314 -120.52 6.04 -43.66
CA ASN A 314 -121.53 5.04 -44.00
C ASN A 314 -122.73 5.21 -43.08
N GLY A 315 -123.70 6.04 -43.47
CA GLY A 315 -124.92 6.31 -42.70
C GLY A 315 -125.73 5.05 -42.34
N VAL A 316 -125.34 4.40 -41.25
CA VAL A 316 -126.03 3.24 -40.66
C VAL A 316 -126.50 3.67 -39.27
N GLU A 317 -127.77 4.08 -39.21
CA GLU A 317 -128.52 4.19 -37.96
C GLU A 317 -128.55 2.82 -37.28
N PHE A 318 -127.88 2.70 -36.14
CA PHE A 318 -128.12 1.58 -35.22
C PHE A 318 -129.25 1.96 -34.27
N THR A 319 -130.46 1.50 -34.59
CA THR A 319 -131.58 1.42 -33.64
C THR A 319 -131.25 0.37 -32.56
N PHE A 320 -131.11 0.83 -31.32
CA PHE A 320 -131.06 -0.02 -30.12
C PHE A 320 -132.41 -0.69 -29.88
N LEU A 321 -132.39 -2.01 -29.63
CA LEU A 321 -133.46 -2.76 -28.96
C LEU A 321 -132.87 -3.41 -27.71
#